data_AF-A0A847BFR4-F1
#
_entry.id   AF-A0A847BFR4-F1
#
_cell.length_a   1.000
_cell.length_b   1.000
_cell.length_c   1.000
_cell.angle_alpha   90.00
_cell.angle_beta   90.00
_cell.angle_gamma   90.00
#
_symmetry.space_group_name_H-M   'P 1'
#
loop_
_entity.id
_entity.type
_entity.pdbx_description
1 polymer ?
#
loop_
_entity_poly.entity_id
_entity_poly.type
_entity_poly.pdbx_seq_one_letter_code
_entity_poly.pdbx_strand_id
1 'polypeptide(L)' 'MIEFATTSEVAEALGVSVPRIHALISQERIIGARKVGSKRGTWLIPVDKEGKPKILPSRERPRAFKKIQIA' A
#
# COMPACT_ATOMS: atom_id res chain seq x y z
N MET A 1 -18.70 0.68 -7.76
CA MET A 1 -18.52 -0.76 -7.50
C MET A 1 -17.10 -0.93 -7.03
N ILE A 2 -16.88 -1.56 -5.89
CA ILE A 2 -15.53 -1.87 -5.39
C ILE A 2 -15.20 -3.25 -5.91
N GLU A 3 -14.11 -3.36 -6.66
CA GLU A 3 -13.59 -4.64 -7.12
C GLU A 3 -12.39 -5.06 -6.25
N PHE A 4 -12.07 -6.35 -6.26
CA PHE A 4 -10.92 -6.88 -5.54
C PHE A 4 -9.88 -7.37 -6.53
N ALA A 5 -8.67 -6.86 -6.39
CA ALA A 5 -7.52 -7.27 -7.19
C ALA A 5 -6.48 -7.95 -6.29
N THR A 6 -5.68 -8.83 -6.88
CA THR A 6 -4.53 -9.46 -6.23
C THR A 6 -3.38 -8.47 -6.07
N THR A 7 -2.41 -8.80 -5.21
CA THR A 7 -1.18 -8.01 -5.07
C THR A 7 -0.39 -7.85 -6.36
N SER A 8 -0.49 -8.80 -7.29
CA SER A 8 0.20 -8.75 -8.58
C SER A 8 -0.44 -7.75 -9.53
N GLU A 9 -1.77 -7.80 -9.67
CA GLU A 9 -2.53 -6.85 -10.51
C GLU A 9 -2.38 -5.42 -10.00
N VAL A 10 -2.43 -5.22 -8.68
CA VAL A 10 -2.21 -3.91 -8.06
C VAL A 10 -0.77 -3.41 -8.27
N ALA A 11 0.20 -4.31 -8.22
CA ALA A 11 1.61 -3.97 -8.46
C ALA A 11 1.81 -3.49 -9.91
N GLU A 12 1.22 -4.17 -10.89
CA GLU A 12 1.21 -3.72 -12.29
C GLU A 12 0.51 -2.38 -12.46
N ALA A 13 -0.70 -2.22 -11.92
CA ALA A 13 -1.48 -0.99 -12.05
C ALA A 13 -0.77 0.25 -11.48
N LEU A 14 0.05 0.06 -10.44
CA LEU A 14 0.83 1.13 -9.80
C LEU A 14 2.26 1.26 -10.33
N GLY A 15 2.71 0.36 -11.20
CA GLY A 15 4.10 0.33 -11.69
C GLY A 15 5.11 0.10 -10.57
N VAL A 16 4.76 -0.71 -9.55
CA VAL A 16 5.65 -1.03 -8.41
C VAL A 16 5.82 -2.54 -8.27
N SER A 17 6.75 -2.96 -7.40
CA SER A 17 6.97 -4.39 -7.16
C SER A 17 5.92 -4.98 -6.19
N VAL A 18 5.62 -6.28 -6.33
CA VAL A 18 4.75 -7.00 -5.39
C VAL A 18 5.20 -6.89 -3.92
N PRO A 19 6.50 -7.02 -3.59
CA PRO A 19 6.98 -6.76 -2.22
C PRO A 19 6.66 -5.37 -1.71
N ARG A 20 6.61 -4.35 -2.58
CA ARG A 20 6.23 -2.99 -2.19
C ARG A 20 4.77 -2.93 -1.75
N ILE A 21 3.88 -3.64 -2.44
CA ILE A 21 2.47 -3.75 -2.05
C ILE A 21 2.35 -4.47 -0.70
N HIS A 22 3.08 -5.56 -0.48
CA HIS A 22 3.12 -6.23 0.83
C HIS A 22 3.59 -5.31 1.95
N ALA A 23 4.62 -4.48 1.70
CA ALA A 23 5.07 -3.49 2.66
C ALA A 23 3.97 -2.46 2.98
N LEU A 24 3.19 -2.01 1.99
CA LEU A 24 2.08 -1.08 2.22
C LEU A 24 0.94 -1.73 3.00
N ILE A 25 0.62 -3.00 2.76
CA ILE A 25 -0.35 -3.77 3.55
C ILE A 25 0.13 -3.91 5.01
N SER A 26 1.40 -4.29 5.21
CA SER A 26 2.02 -4.43 6.53
C SER A 26 2.07 -3.11 7.31
N GLN A 27 2.19 -1.99 6.59
CA GLN A 27 2.12 -0.64 7.16
C GLN A 27 0.68 -0.15 7.39
N GLU A 28 -0.34 -0.98 7.17
CA GLU A 28 -1.77 -0.64 7.26
C GLU A 28 -2.15 0.56 6.36
N ARG A 29 -1.42 0.77 5.26
CA ARG A 29 -1.62 1.90 4.35
C ARG A 29 -2.61 1.61 3.24
N ILE A 30 -2.89 0.35 2.94
CA ILE A 30 -3.90 -0.06 1.98
C ILE A 30 -5.18 -0.37 2.75
N ILE A 31 -6.23 0.41 2.50
CA ILE A 31 -7.49 0.28 3.23
C ILE A 31 -8.24 -0.96 2.74
N GLY A 32 -8.69 -1.82 3.66
CA GLY A 32 -9.59 -2.93 3.35
C GLY A 32 -8.92 -4.13 2.66
N ALA A 33 -7.59 -4.18 2.60
CA ALA A 33 -6.88 -5.36 2.15
C ALA A 33 -7.18 -6.55 3.08
N ARG A 34 -7.54 -7.70 2.50
CA ARG A 34 -7.84 -8.92 3.24
C ARG A 34 -7.06 -10.09 2.68
N LYS A 35 -6.57 -10.96 3.56
CA LYS A 35 -5.94 -12.21 3.16
C LYS A 35 -7.00 -13.30 3.03
N VAL A 36 -7.10 -13.94 1.87
CA VAL A 36 -7.97 -15.09 1.62
C VAL A 36 -7.13 -16.35 1.43
N GLY A 37 -7.52 -17.42 2.13
CA GLY A 37 -6.74 -18.66 2.21
C GLY A 37 -5.78 -18.67 3.39
N SER A 38 -5.42 -19.87 3.83
CA SER A 38 -4.68 -20.09 5.09
C SER A 38 -3.17 -19.78 4.95
N LYS A 39 -2.30 -20.80 4.88
CA LYS A 39 -0.84 -20.62 4.92
C LYS A 39 -0.27 -19.88 3.69
N ARG A 40 -0.83 -20.10 2.51
CA ARG A 40 -0.45 -19.44 1.23
C ARG A 40 -1.49 -18.43 0.75
N GLY A 41 -2.27 -17.86 1.68
CA GLY A 41 -3.37 -16.99 1.30
C GLY A 41 -2.94 -15.80 0.44
N THR A 42 -3.73 -15.51 -0.59
CA THR A 42 -3.57 -14.36 -1.48
C THR A 42 -4.16 -13.12 -0.80
N TRP A 43 -3.50 -11.98 -0.95
CA TRP A 43 -4.08 -10.71 -0.52
C TRP A 43 -5.01 -10.19 -1.61
N LEU A 44 -6.26 -9.97 -1.24
CA LEU A 44 -7.24 -9.24 -2.03
C LEU A 44 -7.29 -7.81 -1.56
N ILE A 45 -7.11 -6.90 -2.50
CA ILE A 45 -7.02 -5.47 -2.26
C ILE A 45 -8.22 -4.81 -2.97
N PRO A 46 -9.02 -4.02 -2.26
CA PRO A 46 -10.09 -3.27 -2.90
C PRO A 46 -9.51 -2.17 -3.79
N VAL A 47 -10.00 -2.11 -5.02
CA VAL A 47 -9.57 -1.16 -6.05
C VAL A 47 -10.76 -0.39 -6.61
N ASP A 48 -10.48 0.78 -7.18
CA ASP A 48 -11.44 1.55 -7.97
C ASP A 48 -11.62 0.97 -9.38
N LYS A 49 -12.42 1.64 -10.22
CA LYS A 49 -12.66 1.23 -11.62
C LYS A 49 -11.39 1.26 -12.49
N GLU A 50 -10.32 1.92 -12.04
CA GLU A 50 -9.04 1.99 -12.73
C GLU A 50 -8.05 0.93 -12.21
N GLY A 51 -8.48 0.03 -11.31
CA GLY A 51 -7.61 -0.98 -10.71
C GLY A 51 -6.65 -0.41 -9.65
N LYS A 52 -6.86 0.82 -9.18
CA LYS A 52 -5.97 1.48 -8.23
C LYS A 52 -6.51 1.32 -6.80
N PRO A 53 -5.66 0.89 -5.84
CA PRO A 53 -6.07 0.82 -4.44
C PRO A 53 -6.01 2.18 -3.78
N LYS A 54 -6.80 2.36 -2.71
CA LYS A 54 -6.68 3.54 -1.85
C LYS A 54 -5.48 3.38 -0.91
N ILE A 55 -4.40 4.11 -1.20
CA ILE A 55 -3.17 4.12 -0.39
C ILE A 55 -3.13 5.39 0.46
N LEU A 56 -3.06 5.23 1.77
CA LEU A 56 -2.85 6.34 2.70
C LEU A 56 -1.42 6.88 2.56
N PRO A 57 -1.22 8.21 2.67
CA PRO A 57 0.12 8.78 2.73
C PRO A 57 0.90 8.16 3.89
N SER A 58 2.23 8.09 3.75
CA SER A 58 3.05 7.70 4.89
C SER A 58 2.75 8.70 6.00
N ARG A 59 2.51 8.24 7.24
CA ARG A 59 2.51 9.15 8.39
C ARG A 59 3.78 9.97 8.28
N GLU A 60 3.64 11.26 8.00
CA GLU A 60 4.76 12.18 8.08
C GLU A 60 5.24 12.05 9.52
N ARG A 61 6.41 11.42 9.72
CA ARG A 61 7.18 11.74 10.91
C ARG A 61 7.33 13.26 10.85
N PRO A 62 7.08 14.00 11.95
CA PRO A 62 7.32 15.44 11.95
C PRO A 62 8.72 15.65 11.40
N ARG A 63 8.79 16.30 10.23
CA ARG A 63 10.02 16.62 9.54
C ARG A 63 10.73 17.56 10.50
N ALA A 64 11.66 17.04 11.31
CA ALA A 64 12.52 17.85 12.15
C ALA A 64 13.42 18.67 11.22
N PHE A 65 12.86 19.73 10.67
CA PHE A 65 13.61 20.74 9.96
C PHE A 65 14.42 21.49 11.00
N LYS A 66 15.73 21.36 10.87
CA LYS A 66 16.67 22.44 10.53
C LYS A 66 17.89 22.34 11.45
N LYS A 67 18.99 21.85 10.87
CA LYS A 67 20.33 22.21 11.34
C LYS A 67 20.39 23.72 11.40
N ILE A 68 20.52 24.28 12.60
CA ILE A 68 21.12 25.59 12.80
C ILE A 68 22.50 25.28 13.37
N GLN A 69 23.49 25.24 12.47
CA GLN A 69 24.86 25.54 12.84
C GLN A 69 24.88 27.05 13.11
N ILE A 70 25.11 27.45 14.35
CA ILE A 70 25.65 28.78 14.65
C ILE A 70 27.10 28.54 15.07
N ALA A 71 27.96 29.34 14.43
CA ALA A 71 29.40 29.36 14.57
C ALA A 71 29.87 29.69 15.99
#